data_AF-A0A6A5BZP6-F1
#
_entry.id   AF-A0A6A5BZP6-F1
#
_cell.length_a   1.000
_cell.length_b   1.000
_cell.length_c   1.000
_cell.angle_alpha   90.00
_cell.angle_beta   90.00
_cell.angle_gamma   90.00
#
_symmetry.space_group_name_H-M   'P 1'
#
loop_
_entity.id
_entity.type
_entity.pdbx_description
1 polymer ?
#
loop_
_entity_poly.entity_id
_entity_poly.type
_entity_poly.pdbx_seq_one_letter_code
_entity_poly.pdbx_strand_id
1 'polypeptide(L)'
;MRSTSEQEAKSPKKQRNIVFKQFDKQVEEKLTEMATHKLICGLNNVQLVRFSTDLGLLFLKSNAINSANFHLSDALKHLTQLIAEFGYEELCQKDHTKDSKTIFGPITYSSEQLSPIKPERFSLDKKVKEFTEGCKNLSLVIMNGLAMTQFKLGNFETSEIILQKLLPRLQEQRTVFDCRFVTNVMLCLNYLKTDQSSFFDERLRETERELNSVALPIFETRVSSEKKKDSIVFENQEQSQIKQYRNKY
;
A
#
# COMPACT_ATOMS: atom_id res chain seq x y z
N MET A 1 77.58 -4.62 -31.40
CA MET A 1 76.55 -4.29 -32.41
C MET A 1 75.28 -5.05 -32.05
N ARG A 2 74.11 -4.38 -32.16
CA ARG A 2 72.74 -4.89 -32.44
C ARG A 2 72.33 -6.25 -31.82
N SER A 3 71.17 -6.50 -31.23
CA SER A 3 69.87 -5.81 -31.08
C SER A 3 68.92 -6.86 -30.45
N THR A 4 67.90 -6.41 -29.67
CA THR A 4 66.48 -6.89 -29.60
C THR A 4 66.20 -8.41 -29.59
N SER A 5 65.31 -9.02 -28.82
CA SER A 5 64.10 -8.65 -28.06
C SER A 5 63.68 -9.95 -27.36
N GLU A 6 63.04 -9.92 -26.19
CA GLU A 6 61.62 -10.28 -26.11
C GLU A 6 61.03 -9.87 -24.77
N GLN A 7 59.80 -9.36 -24.86
CA GLN A 7 58.97 -8.85 -23.78
C GLN A 7 58.36 -10.02 -23.00
N GLU A 8 58.62 -10.09 -21.70
CA GLU A 8 57.73 -10.81 -20.78
C GLU A 8 56.77 -9.82 -20.10
N ALA A 9 55.50 -9.97 -20.46
CA ALA A 9 54.37 -9.27 -19.88
C ALA A 9 54.25 -9.59 -18.38
N LYS A 10 54.55 -8.60 -17.53
CA LYS A 10 54.21 -8.66 -16.11
C LYS A 10 52.69 -8.59 -15.96
N SER A 11 52.09 -9.72 -15.58
CA SER A 11 50.69 -9.80 -15.20
C SER A 11 50.39 -8.84 -14.02
N PRO A 12 49.27 -8.11 -14.03
CA PRO A 12 48.90 -7.24 -12.92
C PRO A 12 48.50 -8.07 -11.69
N LYS A 13 48.99 -7.59 -10.53
CA LYS A 13 48.81 -8.14 -9.19
C LYS A 13 47.37 -8.63 -8.95
N LYS A 14 47.25 -9.88 -8.46
CA LYS A 14 46.07 -10.43 -7.77
C LYS A 14 45.40 -9.34 -6.91
N GLN A 15 44.24 -8.84 -7.35
CA GLN A 15 43.31 -8.17 -6.47
C GLN A 15 43.02 -9.13 -5.31
N ARG A 16 43.43 -8.74 -4.10
CA ARG A 16 43.00 -9.42 -2.90
C ARG A 16 41.49 -9.27 -2.85
N ASN A 17 40.77 -10.37 -3.03
CA ASN A 17 39.37 -10.46 -2.65
C ASN A 17 39.26 -9.98 -1.20
N ILE A 18 38.71 -8.79 -1.00
CA ILE A 18 38.29 -8.34 0.31
C ILE A 18 37.05 -9.17 0.63
N VAL A 19 37.28 -10.33 1.24
CA VAL A 19 36.22 -11.11 1.87
C VAL A 19 35.82 -10.31 3.11
N PHE A 20 34.66 -9.66 3.07
CA PHE A 20 34.06 -9.08 4.26
C PHE A 20 33.88 -10.23 5.27
N LYS A 21 34.68 -10.20 6.33
CA LYS A 21 34.53 -11.11 7.48
C LYS A 21 33.09 -11.01 7.99
N GLN A 22 32.54 -12.14 8.39
CA GLN A 22 31.29 -12.25 9.16
C GLN A 22 31.20 -11.07 10.12
N PHE A 23 30.14 -10.27 9.97
CA PHE A 23 29.82 -9.25 10.96
C PHE A 23 29.75 -9.91 12.33
N ASP A 24 30.33 -9.28 13.34
CA ASP A 24 30.21 -9.75 14.71
C ASP A 24 28.72 -9.93 15.03
N LYS A 25 28.34 -11.08 15.59
CA LYS A 25 26.93 -11.40 15.88
C LYS A 25 26.25 -10.30 16.71
N GLN A 26 26.99 -9.64 17.59
CA GLN A 26 26.52 -8.49 18.38
C GLN A 26 26.24 -7.25 17.53
N VAL A 27 27.00 -7.02 16.45
CA VAL A 27 26.76 -5.92 15.51
C VAL A 27 25.52 -6.21 14.67
N GLU A 28 25.35 -7.45 14.22
CA GLU A 28 24.15 -7.88 13.48
C GLU A 28 22.87 -7.78 14.34
N GLU A 29 22.93 -8.21 15.60
CA GLU A 29 21.83 -8.07 16.57
C GLU A 29 21.48 -6.60 16.81
N LYS A 30 22.48 -5.73 17.02
CA LYS A 30 22.26 -4.29 17.23
C LYS A 30 21.71 -3.58 15.99
N LEU A 31 22.19 -3.93 14.79
CA LEU A 31 21.65 -3.42 13.53
C LEU A 31 20.19 -3.85 13.34
N THR A 32 19.86 -5.10 13.69
CA THR A 32 18.50 -5.63 13.63
C THR A 32 17.56 -4.92 14.61
N GLU A 33 18.02 -4.66 15.83
CA GLU A 33 17.27 -3.90 16.84
C GLU A 33 17.00 -2.46 16.37
N MET A 34 18.02 -1.78 15.85
CA MET A 34 17.88 -0.43 15.28
C MET A 34 16.91 -0.39 14.10
N ALA A 35 17.01 -1.33 13.16
CA ALA A 35 16.09 -1.43 12.04
C ALA A 35 14.65 -1.70 12.49
N THR A 36 14.48 -2.58 13.48
CA THR A 36 13.17 -2.88 14.07
C THR A 36 12.56 -1.65 14.73
N HIS A 37 13.35 -0.90 15.51
CA HIS A 37 12.88 0.33 16.13
C HIS A 37 12.48 1.39 15.10
N LYS A 38 13.34 1.65 14.10
CA LYS A 38 13.03 2.59 13.01
C LYS A 38 11.74 2.20 12.29
N LEU A 39 11.54 0.91 12.01
CA LEU A 39 10.34 0.39 11.35
C LEU A 39 9.07 0.51 12.21
N ILE A 40 9.17 0.31 13.53
CA ILE A 40 8.04 0.57 14.45
C ILE A 40 7.66 2.06 14.42
N CYS A 41 8.64 2.95 14.47
CA CYS A 41 8.39 4.39 14.35
C CYS A 41 7.76 4.73 12.99
N GLY A 42 8.24 4.11 11.91
CA GLY A 42 7.66 4.24 10.58
C GLY A 42 6.19 3.80 10.52
N LEU A 43 5.87 2.64 11.12
CA LEU A 43 4.48 2.14 11.21
C LEU A 43 3.57 3.08 12.01
N ASN A 44 4.07 3.70 13.08
CA ASN A 44 3.32 4.73 13.80
C ASN A 44 3.06 5.96 12.92
N ASN A 45 4.04 6.38 12.12
CA ASN A 45 3.88 7.49 11.18
C ASN A 45 2.89 7.15 10.04
N VAL A 46 2.83 5.88 9.59
CA VAL A 46 1.77 5.42 8.67
C VAL A 46 0.38 5.64 9.28
N GLN A 47 0.20 5.39 10.57
CA GLN A 47 -1.09 5.64 11.23
C GLN A 47 -1.44 7.13 11.30
N LEU A 48 -0.45 8.01 11.46
CA LEU A 48 -0.67 9.46 11.41
C LEU A 48 -1.11 9.91 10.01
N VAL A 49 -0.45 9.42 8.96
CA VAL A 49 -0.87 9.66 7.56
C VAL A 49 -2.30 9.17 7.34
N ARG A 50 -2.62 7.97 7.83
CA ARG A 50 -3.97 7.41 7.77
C ARG A 50 -5.00 8.31 8.45
N PHE A 51 -4.71 8.78 9.66
CA PHE A 51 -5.60 9.69 10.38
C PHE A 51 -5.88 10.98 9.60
N SER A 52 -4.84 11.61 9.03
CA SER A 52 -5.02 12.80 8.20
C SER A 52 -5.81 12.50 6.92
N THR A 53 -5.60 11.33 6.33
CA THR A 53 -6.38 10.85 5.17
C THR A 53 -7.85 10.68 5.53
N ASP A 54 -8.16 10.02 6.64
CA ASP A 54 -9.53 9.77 7.09
C ASP A 54 -10.27 11.09 7.40
N LEU A 55 -9.59 12.06 8.02
CA LEU A 55 -10.12 13.42 8.20
C LEU A 55 -10.41 14.10 6.86
N GLY A 56 -9.47 14.03 5.91
CA GLY A 56 -9.66 14.58 4.57
C GLY A 56 -10.88 14.01 3.85
N LEU A 57 -11.07 12.69 3.91
CA LEU A 57 -12.25 12.02 3.35
C LEU A 57 -13.55 12.40 4.07
N LEU A 58 -13.52 12.56 5.40
CA LEU A 58 -14.67 13.01 6.17
C LEU A 58 -15.10 14.43 5.77
N PHE A 59 -14.15 15.36 5.62
CA PHE A 59 -14.43 16.70 5.14
C PHE A 59 -14.97 16.70 3.71
N LEU A 60 -14.46 15.82 2.84
CA LEU A 60 -14.91 15.69 1.47
C LEU A 60 -16.37 15.21 1.38
N LYS A 61 -16.74 14.26 2.27
CA LYS A 61 -18.11 13.78 2.46
C LYS A 61 -19.03 14.89 3.00
N SER A 62 -18.52 15.72 3.90
CA SER A 62 -19.23 16.86 4.48
C SER A 62 -19.23 18.11 3.59
N ASN A 63 -18.70 18.01 2.37
CA ASN A 63 -18.57 19.10 1.40
C ASN A 63 -17.71 20.29 1.84
N ALA A 64 -16.85 20.11 2.85
CA ALA A 64 -15.85 21.08 3.28
C ALA A 64 -14.57 20.95 2.42
N ILE A 65 -14.66 21.37 1.15
CA ILE A 65 -13.68 21.02 0.11
C ILE A 65 -12.28 21.56 0.38
N ASN A 66 -12.17 22.78 0.90
CA ASN A 66 -10.87 23.37 1.24
C ASN A 66 -10.17 22.60 2.37
N SER A 67 -10.93 22.19 3.40
CA SER A 67 -10.41 21.36 4.49
C SER A 67 -10.02 19.97 3.99
N ALA A 68 -10.84 19.36 3.13
CA ALA A 68 -10.49 18.10 2.49
C ALA A 68 -9.17 18.21 1.71
N ASN A 69 -9.02 19.25 0.89
CA ASN A 69 -7.81 19.49 0.11
C ASN A 69 -6.58 19.65 0.99
N PHE A 70 -6.70 20.43 2.07
CA PHE A 70 -5.62 20.66 3.02
C PHE A 70 -5.15 19.36 3.66
N HIS A 71 -6.06 18.59 4.26
CA HIS A 71 -5.71 17.35 4.96
C HIS A 71 -5.20 16.26 4.01
N LEU A 72 -5.78 16.11 2.82
CA LEU A 72 -5.31 15.13 1.84
C LEU A 72 -3.95 15.50 1.25
N SER A 73 -3.69 16.80 1.04
CA SER A 73 -2.39 17.27 0.56
C SER A 73 -1.31 17.13 1.64
N ASP A 74 -1.64 17.42 2.89
CA ASP A 74 -0.76 17.21 4.04
C ASP A 74 -0.46 15.72 4.26
N ALA A 75 -1.48 14.85 4.15
CA ALA A 75 -1.30 13.39 4.17
C ALA A 75 -0.36 12.92 3.05
N LEU A 76 -0.52 13.43 1.82
CA LEU A 76 0.37 13.10 0.70
C LEU A 76 1.81 13.52 0.97
N LYS A 77 2.01 14.73 1.52
CA LYS A 77 3.34 15.25 1.87
C LYS A 77 4.01 14.36 2.92
N HIS A 78 3.31 14.04 4.02
CA HIS A 78 3.83 13.17 5.07
C HIS A 78 4.10 11.75 4.56
N LEU A 79 3.23 11.20 3.70
CA LEU A 79 3.47 9.90 3.09
C LEU A 79 4.71 9.91 2.19
N THR A 80 4.91 10.97 1.40
CA THR A 80 6.08 11.11 0.52
C THR A 80 7.37 11.21 1.32
N GLN A 81 7.36 11.99 2.40
CA GLN A 81 8.49 12.08 3.32
C GLN A 81 8.79 10.73 3.97
N LEU A 82 7.75 10.01 4.42
CA LEU A 82 7.88 8.69 5.02
C LEU A 82 8.46 7.67 4.02
N ILE A 83 8.04 7.71 2.76
CA ILE A 83 8.56 6.86 1.69
C ILE A 83 10.05 7.16 1.45
N ALA A 84 10.44 8.44 1.44
CA ALA A 84 11.82 8.87 1.24
C ALA A 84 12.74 8.48 2.42
N GLU A 85 12.31 8.66 3.66
CA GLU A 85 13.08 8.35 4.87
C GLU A 85 13.35 6.84 5.05
N PHE A 86 12.52 6.00 4.43
CA PHE A 86 12.57 4.54 4.52
C PHE A 86 13.04 3.85 3.22
N GLY A 87 13.40 4.61 2.18
CA GLY A 87 14.05 4.08 0.97
C GLY A 87 13.15 3.17 0.11
N TYR A 88 11.85 3.46 0.06
CA TYR A 88 10.85 2.60 -0.56
C TYR A 88 11.08 2.26 -2.05
N GLU A 89 11.75 3.14 -2.80
CA GLU A 89 12.07 2.93 -4.21
C GLU A 89 12.97 1.69 -4.42
N GLU A 90 13.82 1.35 -3.45
CA GLU A 90 14.66 0.13 -3.49
C GLU A 90 13.89 -1.14 -3.09
N LEU A 91 12.79 -1.01 -2.34
CA LEU A 91 11.95 -2.12 -1.85
C LEU A 91 10.89 -2.57 -2.87
N CYS A 92 10.41 -1.66 -3.74
CA CYS A 92 9.43 -2.01 -4.77
C CYS A 92 10.05 -2.53 -6.09
N GLN A 93 11.36 -2.37 -6.29
CA GLN A 93 12.04 -2.83 -7.51
C GLN A 93 12.63 -4.25 -7.40
N LYS A 94 12.60 -4.87 -6.21
CA LYS A 94 13.10 -6.23 -6.04
C LYS A 94 11.93 -7.18 -5.80
N ASP A 95 11.64 -8.02 -6.80
CA ASP A 95 10.99 -9.30 -6.58
C ASP A 95 11.78 -10.04 -5.49
N HIS A 96 11.25 -10.06 -4.26
CA HIS A 96 11.80 -10.87 -3.17
C HIS A 96 11.45 -12.34 -3.38
N THR A 97 11.88 -12.88 -4.51
CA THR A 97 12.08 -14.31 -4.71
C THR A 97 13.58 -14.51 -4.93
N LYS A 98 14.24 -14.99 -3.88
CA LYS A 98 15.67 -15.41 -3.83
C LYS A 98 16.67 -14.27 -3.63
N ASP A 99 16.80 -13.84 -2.39
CA ASP A 99 18.07 -13.79 -1.65
C ASP A 99 17.92 -12.82 -0.48
N SER A 100 17.87 -13.38 0.74
CA SER A 100 17.88 -12.62 2.00
C SER A 100 19.28 -12.06 2.28
N LYS A 101 19.76 -11.17 1.41
CA LYS A 101 20.99 -10.43 1.65
C LYS A 101 20.70 -8.94 1.60
N THR A 102 20.54 -8.41 2.81
CA THR A 102 20.97 -7.05 3.18
C THR A 102 20.20 -5.94 2.46
N ILE A 103 18.98 -5.68 2.91
CA ILE A 103 18.27 -4.42 2.63
C ILE A 103 18.54 -3.49 3.82
N PHE A 104 19.76 -2.98 3.91
CA PHE A 104 20.05 -1.82 4.73
C PHE A 104 20.33 -0.68 3.77
N GLY A 105 19.30 0.12 3.46
CA GLY A 105 19.48 1.42 2.84
C GLY A 105 20.37 2.31 3.74
N PRO A 106 20.90 3.43 3.21
CA PRO A 106 21.86 4.26 3.94
C PRO A 106 21.23 4.79 5.23
N ILE A 107 21.69 4.24 6.36
CA ILE A 107 21.35 4.71 7.70
C ILE A 107 22.15 5.98 7.96
N THR A 108 21.56 7.13 7.69
CA THR A 108 21.96 8.39 8.30
C THR A 108 20.88 8.77 9.30
N TYR A 109 21.19 8.78 10.61
CA TYR A 109 21.15 10.02 11.40
C TYR A 109 21.58 9.87 12.86
N SER A 110 21.93 11.04 13.42
CA SER A 110 22.40 11.35 14.76
C SER A 110 21.51 10.83 15.88
N SER A 111 22.15 10.32 16.93
CA SER A 111 21.51 9.90 18.16
C SER A 111 21.06 11.09 19.01
N GLU A 112 19.77 11.20 19.26
CA GLU A 112 19.27 11.69 20.55
C GLU A 112 18.45 10.57 21.20
N GLN A 113 18.73 10.38 22.49
CA GLN A 113 18.41 9.19 23.27
C GLN A 113 16.90 8.99 23.46
N LEU A 114 16.40 7.81 23.09
CA LEU A 114 15.12 7.30 23.58
C LEU A 114 15.26 5.84 24.04
N SER A 115 14.66 5.57 25.19
CA SER A 115 14.77 4.35 26.00
C SER A 115 14.40 3.05 25.27
N PRO A 116 14.98 1.90 25.66
CA PRO A 116 14.76 0.64 24.96
C PRO A 116 13.39 0.05 25.31
N ILE A 117 12.47 0.06 24.34
CA ILE A 117 11.26 -0.74 24.36
C ILE A 117 11.68 -2.20 24.15
N LYS A 118 11.30 -3.11 25.06
CA LYS A 118 11.61 -4.54 24.97
C LYS A 118 11.21 -5.10 23.60
N PRO A 119 12.12 -5.74 22.85
CA PRO A 119 11.79 -6.27 21.54
C PRO A 119 10.93 -7.55 21.69
N GLU A 120 9.62 -7.42 21.45
CA GLU A 120 8.82 -8.56 21.03
C GLU A 120 9.46 -9.17 19.77
N ARG A 121 9.65 -10.49 19.75
CA ARG A 121 10.26 -11.23 18.62
C ARG A 121 9.29 -11.25 17.43
N PHE A 122 9.19 -10.14 16.73
CA PHE A 122 8.50 -10.04 15.44
C PHE A 122 9.48 -10.36 14.31
N SER A 123 9.01 -11.06 13.28
CA SER A 123 9.75 -11.16 12.02
C SER A 123 9.82 -9.78 11.36
N LEU A 124 11.03 -9.26 11.17
CA LEU A 124 11.29 -7.98 10.51
C LEU A 124 10.62 -7.91 9.13
N ASP A 125 10.65 -9.02 8.37
CA ASP A 125 10.03 -9.14 7.06
C ASP A 125 8.52 -8.89 7.08
N LYS A 126 7.82 -9.38 8.12
CA LYS A 126 6.39 -9.14 8.29
C LYS A 126 6.10 -7.64 8.45
N LYS A 127 6.88 -6.94 9.26
CA LYS A 127 6.70 -5.49 9.49
C LYS A 127 7.07 -4.67 8.25
N VAL A 128 8.08 -5.09 7.48
CA VAL A 128 8.45 -4.43 6.22
C VAL A 128 7.30 -4.58 5.20
N LYS A 129 6.70 -5.77 5.12
CA LYS A 129 5.53 -6.01 4.28
C LYS A 129 4.33 -5.17 4.72
N GLU A 130 4.03 -5.13 6.01
CA GLU A 130 2.94 -4.31 6.56
C GLU A 130 3.13 -2.82 6.28
N PHE A 131 4.35 -2.30 6.49
CA PHE A 131 4.69 -0.92 6.17
C PHE A 131 4.52 -0.63 4.68
N THR A 132 5.08 -1.50 3.83
CA THR A 132 5.02 -1.37 2.37
C THR A 132 3.58 -1.36 1.87
N GLU A 133 2.78 -2.32 2.30
CA GLU A 133 1.38 -2.45 1.92
C GLU A 133 0.54 -1.28 2.46
N GLY A 134 0.83 -0.82 3.68
CA GLY A 134 0.20 0.36 4.26
C GLY A 134 0.45 1.62 3.43
N CYS A 135 1.69 1.88 3.04
CA CYS A 135 2.05 3.00 2.19
C CYS A 135 1.43 2.92 0.79
N LYS A 136 1.41 1.73 0.16
CA LYS A 136 0.73 1.52 -1.13
C LYS A 136 -0.74 1.89 -1.03
N ASN A 137 -1.47 1.29 -0.09
CA ASN A 137 -2.90 1.49 0.04
C ASN A 137 -3.26 2.94 0.36
N LEU A 138 -2.51 3.58 1.28
CA LEU A 138 -2.72 5.01 1.58
C LEU A 138 -2.47 5.90 0.37
N SER A 139 -1.44 5.63 -0.44
CA SER A 139 -1.17 6.42 -1.65
C SER A 139 -2.36 6.38 -2.62
N LEU A 140 -3.00 5.22 -2.79
CA LEU A 140 -4.14 5.06 -3.69
C LEU A 140 -5.36 5.84 -3.18
N VAL A 141 -5.65 5.73 -1.88
CA VAL A 141 -6.78 6.40 -1.24
C VAL A 141 -6.61 7.92 -1.28
N ILE A 142 -5.42 8.43 -0.94
CA ILE A 142 -5.12 9.87 -0.96
C ILE A 142 -5.28 10.42 -2.38
N MET A 143 -4.74 9.73 -3.40
CA MET A 143 -4.83 10.18 -4.79
C MET A 143 -6.28 10.23 -5.31
N ASN A 144 -7.09 9.22 -4.98
CA ASN A 144 -8.52 9.25 -5.29
C ASN A 144 -9.24 10.41 -4.58
N GLY A 145 -8.93 10.65 -3.29
CA GLY A 145 -9.49 11.77 -2.54
C GLY A 145 -9.11 13.14 -3.14
N LEU A 146 -7.86 13.30 -3.55
CA LEU A 146 -7.39 14.53 -4.20
C LEU A 146 -8.07 14.73 -5.56
N ALA A 147 -8.20 13.69 -6.38
CA ALA A 147 -8.94 13.78 -7.64
C ALA A 147 -10.40 14.22 -7.41
N MET A 148 -11.08 13.62 -6.43
CA MET A 148 -12.46 14.01 -6.09
C MET A 148 -12.56 15.43 -5.54
N THR A 149 -11.54 15.90 -4.81
CA THR A 149 -11.45 17.30 -4.37
C THR A 149 -11.32 18.25 -5.56
N GLN A 150 -10.42 17.96 -6.51
CA GLN A 150 -10.24 18.75 -7.73
C GLN A 150 -11.52 18.76 -8.58
N PHE A 151 -12.18 17.61 -8.73
CA PHE A 151 -13.48 17.52 -9.40
C PHE A 151 -14.51 18.45 -8.77
N LYS A 152 -14.64 18.42 -7.43
CA LYS A 152 -15.60 19.26 -6.70
C LYS A 152 -15.27 20.75 -6.75
N LEU A 153 -14.00 21.11 -6.95
CA LEU A 153 -13.56 22.49 -7.20
C LEU A 153 -13.81 22.94 -8.65
N GLY A 154 -14.23 22.05 -9.55
CA GLY A 154 -14.40 22.34 -10.97
C GLY A 154 -13.12 22.19 -11.80
N ASN A 155 -12.03 21.72 -11.20
CA ASN A 155 -10.74 21.49 -11.86
C ASN A 155 -10.73 20.12 -12.56
N PHE A 156 -11.61 19.93 -13.54
CA PHE A 156 -11.85 18.63 -14.19
C PHE A 156 -10.61 18.06 -14.88
N GLU A 157 -9.84 18.89 -15.57
CA GLU A 157 -8.60 18.46 -16.24
C GLU A 157 -7.57 17.91 -15.22
N THR A 158 -7.39 18.60 -14.09
CA THR A 158 -6.47 18.14 -13.03
C THR A 158 -6.97 16.84 -12.40
N SER A 159 -8.27 16.75 -12.12
CA SER A 159 -8.92 15.53 -11.63
C SER A 159 -8.66 14.35 -12.57
N GLU A 160 -8.90 14.55 -13.87
CA GLU A 160 -8.67 13.54 -14.90
C GLU A 160 -7.21 13.08 -14.94
N ILE A 161 -6.25 14.01 -14.97
CA ILE A 161 -4.81 13.68 -15.00
C ILE A 161 -4.42 12.82 -13.79
N ILE A 162 -4.93 13.15 -12.60
CA ILE A 162 -4.67 12.36 -11.39
C ILE A 162 -5.22 10.93 -11.55
N LEU A 163 -6.46 10.80 -12.00
CA LEU A 163 -7.13 9.51 -12.16
C LEU A 163 -6.50 8.63 -13.24
N GLN A 164 -6.12 9.21 -14.39
CA GLN A 164 -5.44 8.49 -15.46
C GLN A 164 -4.07 7.97 -15.01
N LYS A 165 -3.33 8.70 -14.16
CA LYS A 165 -2.08 8.22 -13.56
C LYS A 165 -2.30 7.12 -12.52
N LEU A 166 -3.43 7.13 -11.85
CA LEU A 166 -3.76 6.18 -10.80
C LEU A 166 -4.26 4.83 -11.35
N LEU A 167 -5.01 4.85 -12.44
CA LEU A 167 -5.69 3.68 -12.98
C LEU A 167 -4.75 2.50 -13.33
N PRO A 168 -3.59 2.70 -14.00
CA PRO A 168 -2.68 1.58 -14.28
C PRO A 168 -2.19 0.87 -13.02
N ARG A 169 -1.90 1.64 -11.95
CA ARG A 169 -1.47 1.11 -10.66
C ARG A 169 -2.55 0.27 -9.97
N LEU A 170 -3.82 0.62 -10.20
CA LEU A 170 -4.98 -0.12 -9.67
C LEU A 170 -5.31 -1.37 -10.50
N GLN A 171 -4.92 -1.41 -11.78
CA GLN A 171 -5.09 -2.60 -12.62
C GLN A 171 -4.08 -3.69 -12.26
N GLU A 172 -2.87 -3.32 -11.85
CA GLU A 172 -1.85 -4.25 -11.35
C GLU A 172 -2.27 -4.94 -10.04
N GLN A 173 -3.13 -4.30 -9.24
CA GLN A 173 -3.54 -4.79 -7.93
C GLN A 173 -4.98 -5.31 -7.96
N ARG A 174 -5.14 -6.61 -8.24
CA ARG A 174 -6.47 -7.27 -8.31
C ARG A 174 -7.32 -7.10 -7.04
N THR A 175 -6.69 -6.92 -5.89
CA THR A 175 -7.35 -6.85 -4.57
C THR A 175 -7.98 -5.50 -4.25
N VAL A 176 -7.71 -4.44 -5.03
CA VAL A 176 -8.17 -3.07 -4.72
C VAL A 176 -9.35 -2.67 -5.60
N PHE A 177 -10.41 -3.50 -5.59
CA PHE A 177 -11.63 -3.26 -6.37
C PHE A 177 -12.26 -1.90 -6.07
N ASP A 178 -12.43 -1.56 -4.79
CA ASP A 178 -13.14 -0.34 -4.38
C ASP A 178 -12.47 0.93 -4.94
N CYS A 179 -11.15 1.04 -4.84
CA CYS A 179 -10.43 2.19 -5.40
C CYS A 179 -10.53 2.24 -6.92
N ARG A 180 -10.41 1.10 -7.62
CA ARG A 180 -10.49 1.05 -9.09
C ARG A 180 -11.88 1.42 -9.57
N PHE A 181 -12.91 0.90 -8.92
CA PHE A 181 -14.31 1.23 -9.21
C PHE A 181 -14.56 2.74 -9.03
N VAL A 182 -14.15 3.31 -7.90
CA VAL A 182 -14.28 4.76 -7.65
C VAL A 182 -13.52 5.57 -8.70
N THR A 183 -12.29 5.19 -9.04
CA THR A 183 -11.49 5.87 -10.08
C THR A 183 -12.20 5.85 -11.43
N ASN A 184 -12.74 4.69 -11.84
CA ASN A 184 -13.47 4.53 -13.10
C ASN A 184 -14.75 5.38 -13.13
N VAL A 185 -15.55 5.36 -12.06
CA VAL A 185 -16.74 6.22 -11.95
C VAL A 185 -16.37 7.70 -12.03
N MET A 186 -15.31 8.12 -11.33
CA MET A 186 -14.85 9.52 -11.36
C MET A 186 -14.34 9.94 -12.73
N LEU A 187 -13.69 9.05 -13.48
CA LEU A 187 -13.31 9.31 -14.88
C LEU A 187 -14.55 9.49 -15.77
N CYS A 188 -15.57 8.63 -15.65
CA CYS A 188 -16.83 8.82 -16.36
C CYS A 188 -17.45 10.19 -16.04
N LEU A 189 -17.46 10.59 -14.77
CA LEU A 189 -18.00 11.89 -14.36
C LEU A 189 -17.20 13.06 -14.94
N ASN A 190 -15.86 12.96 -15.01
CA ASN A 190 -15.03 13.97 -15.68
C ASN A 190 -15.39 14.08 -17.16
N TYR A 191 -15.44 12.97 -17.88
CA TYR A 191 -15.76 12.96 -19.32
C TYR A 191 -17.15 13.51 -19.61
N LEU A 192 -18.13 13.24 -18.75
CA LEU A 192 -19.46 13.83 -18.85
C LEU A 192 -19.44 15.34 -18.61
N LYS A 193 -18.54 15.84 -17.75
CA LYS A 193 -18.40 17.28 -17.46
C LYS A 193 -17.57 18.04 -18.50
N THR A 194 -16.74 17.35 -19.27
CA THR A 194 -15.89 17.92 -20.31
C THR A 194 -16.38 17.63 -21.73
N ASP A 195 -17.61 17.13 -21.88
CA ASP A 195 -18.26 16.77 -23.15
C ASP A 195 -17.47 15.75 -24.01
N GLN A 196 -16.71 14.88 -23.36
CA GLN A 196 -15.89 13.83 -23.97
C GLN A 196 -16.66 12.50 -24.11
N SER A 197 -17.74 12.52 -24.89
CA SER A 197 -18.69 11.39 -24.99
C SER A 197 -18.08 10.05 -25.42
N SER A 198 -17.08 10.06 -26.32
CA SER A 198 -16.42 8.83 -26.78
C SER A 198 -15.68 8.12 -25.65
N PHE A 199 -14.98 8.87 -24.80
CA PHE A 199 -14.25 8.32 -23.66
C PHE A 199 -15.19 7.90 -22.53
N PHE A 200 -16.31 8.60 -22.37
CA PHE A 200 -17.37 8.24 -21.43
C PHE A 200 -17.94 6.86 -21.72
N ASP A 201 -18.40 6.59 -22.95
CA ASP A 201 -19.03 5.33 -23.32
C ASP A 201 -18.08 4.14 -23.17
N GLU A 202 -16.81 4.32 -23.53
CA GLU A 202 -15.78 3.30 -23.34
C GLU A 202 -15.56 2.99 -21.85
N ARG A 203 -15.38 4.02 -21.03
CA ARG A 203 -15.12 3.86 -19.59
C ARG A 203 -16.33 3.30 -18.85
N LEU A 204 -17.54 3.69 -19.23
CA LEU A 204 -18.77 3.15 -18.66
C LEU A 204 -18.86 1.63 -18.90
N ARG A 205 -18.62 1.18 -20.14
CA ARG A 205 -18.61 -0.26 -20.48
C ARG A 205 -17.56 -1.05 -19.72
N GLU A 206 -16.40 -0.47 -19.44
CA GLU A 206 -15.38 -1.11 -18.59
C GLU A 206 -15.83 -1.19 -17.13
N THR A 207 -16.40 -0.11 -16.60
CA THR A 207 -16.91 -0.03 -15.23
C THR A 207 -18.02 -1.07 -15.01
N GLU A 208 -18.95 -1.19 -15.95
CA GLU A 208 -20.03 -2.19 -15.91
C GLU A 208 -19.49 -3.62 -16.00
N ARG A 209 -18.53 -3.89 -16.89
CA ARG A 209 -17.88 -5.20 -16.97
C ARG A 209 -17.21 -5.57 -15.66
N GLU A 210 -16.54 -4.61 -15.02
CA GLU A 210 -15.88 -4.85 -13.74
C GLU A 210 -16.86 -5.12 -12.60
N LEU A 211 -17.95 -4.33 -12.51
CA LEU A 211 -19.01 -4.53 -11.53
C LEU A 211 -19.65 -5.92 -11.69
N ASN A 212 -19.93 -6.32 -12.92
CA ASN A 212 -20.58 -7.60 -13.22
C ASN A 212 -19.66 -8.81 -13.01
N SER A 213 -18.36 -8.68 -13.30
CA SER A 213 -17.41 -9.79 -13.19
C SER A 213 -16.81 -9.96 -11.80
N VAL A 214 -16.70 -8.89 -11.00
CA VAL A 214 -16.04 -8.91 -9.70
C VAL A 214 -17.03 -8.72 -8.56
N ALA A 215 -17.86 -7.68 -8.59
CA ALA A 215 -18.69 -7.32 -7.43
C ALA A 215 -19.90 -8.23 -7.26
N LEU A 216 -20.69 -8.44 -8.31
CA LEU A 216 -21.94 -9.23 -8.23
C LEU A 216 -21.73 -10.64 -7.68
N PRO A 217 -20.72 -11.42 -8.15
CA PRO A 217 -20.47 -12.76 -7.59
C PRO A 217 -20.10 -12.74 -6.10
N ILE A 218 -19.37 -11.70 -5.65
CA ILE A 218 -18.98 -11.53 -4.24
C ILE A 218 -20.21 -11.17 -3.39
N PHE A 219 -21.09 -10.30 -3.88
CA PHE A 219 -22.32 -9.96 -3.19
C PHE A 219 -23.29 -11.15 -3.09
N GLU A 220 -23.46 -11.89 -4.19
CA GLU A 220 -24.32 -13.07 -4.22
C GLU A 220 -23.82 -14.17 -3.28
N THR A 221 -22.50 -14.40 -3.21
CA THR A 221 -21.92 -15.36 -2.25
C THR A 221 -22.05 -14.91 -0.80
N ARG A 222 -21.92 -13.62 -0.49
CA ARG A 222 -22.14 -13.10 0.86
C ARG A 222 -23.60 -13.22 1.30
N VAL A 223 -24.54 -12.79 0.46
CA VAL A 223 -25.98 -12.88 0.75
C VAL A 223 -26.44 -14.32 0.92
N SER A 224 -25.93 -15.25 0.10
CA SER A 224 -26.24 -16.67 0.26
C SER A 224 -25.58 -17.32 1.49
N SER A 225 -24.41 -16.82 1.92
CA SER A 225 -23.77 -17.24 3.18
C SER A 225 -24.48 -16.72 4.44
N GLU A 226 -25.03 -15.50 4.39
CA GLU A 226 -25.83 -14.92 5.47
C GLU A 226 -27.20 -15.61 5.58
N LYS A 227 -27.88 -15.85 4.45
CA LYS A 227 -29.12 -16.66 4.44
C LYS A 227 -28.92 -18.07 5.01
N LYS A 228 -27.77 -18.71 4.76
CA LYS A 228 -27.43 -20.00 5.37
C LYS A 228 -27.23 -19.89 6.89
N LYS A 229 -26.58 -18.84 7.38
CA LYS A 229 -26.43 -18.60 8.83
C LYS A 229 -27.78 -18.36 9.50
N ASP A 230 -28.64 -17.55 8.90
CA ASP A 230 -29.97 -17.28 9.44
C ASP A 230 -30.85 -18.53 9.45
N SER A 231 -30.76 -19.37 8.42
CA SER A 231 -31.43 -20.68 8.37
C SER A 231 -30.95 -21.63 9.48
N ILE A 232 -29.64 -21.66 9.77
CA ILE A 232 -29.06 -22.50 10.83
C ILE A 232 -29.45 -21.98 12.23
N VAL A 233 -29.57 -20.67 12.41
CA VAL A 233 -30.03 -20.07 13.67
C VAL A 233 -31.52 -20.38 13.88
N PHE A 234 -32.33 -20.32 12.83
CA PHE A 234 -33.75 -20.66 12.89
C PHE A 234 -33.99 -22.15 13.24
N GLU A 235 -33.30 -23.08 12.57
CA GLU A 235 -33.42 -24.52 12.85
C GLU A 235 -33.00 -24.88 14.29
N ASN A 236 -31.96 -24.23 14.83
CA ASN A 236 -31.50 -24.47 16.20
C ASN A 236 -32.45 -23.89 17.26
N GLN A 237 -33.12 -22.78 16.97
CA GLN A 237 -34.17 -22.23 17.84
C GLN A 237 -35.42 -23.10 17.83
N GLU A 238 -35.84 -23.60 16.67
CA GLU A 238 -37.00 -24.47 16.54
C GLU A 238 -36.78 -25.82 17.24
N GLN A 239 -35.60 -26.44 17.08
CA GLN A 239 -35.25 -27.66 17.81
C GLN A 239 -35.16 -27.46 19.33
N SER A 240 -34.71 -26.29 19.79
CA SER A 240 -34.65 -25.95 21.21
C SER A 240 -36.04 -25.75 21.81
N GLN A 241 -36.96 -25.12 21.08
CA GLN A 241 -38.36 -24.97 21.52
C GLN A 241 -39.10 -26.31 21.52
N ILE A 242 -38.90 -27.16 20.51
CA ILE A 242 -39.49 -28.51 20.45
C ILE A 242 -38.99 -29.39 21.62
N LYS A 243 -37.71 -29.28 22.00
CA LYS A 243 -37.17 -29.97 23.19
C LYS A 243 -37.76 -29.46 24.51
N GLN A 244 -38.02 -28.16 24.63
CA GLN A 244 -38.67 -27.60 25.82
C GLN A 244 -40.12 -28.05 25.97
N TYR A 245 -40.86 -28.18 24.87
CA TYR A 245 -42.24 -28.68 24.89
C TYR A 245 -42.33 -30.17 25.23
N ARG A 246 -41.38 -31.00 24.79
CA ARG A 246 -41.33 -32.45 25.10
C ARG A 246 -40.96 -32.80 26.55
N ASN A 247 -40.37 -31.87 27.29
CA ASN A 247 -40.04 -32.09 28.71
C ASN A 247 -41.13 -31.57 29.67
N LYS A 248 -42.20 -30.97 29.13
CA LYS A 248 -43.27 -30.34 29.92
C LYS A 248 -44.58 -31.13 29.89
N TYR A 249 -44.64 -32.19 29.07
CA TYR A 249 -45.75 -33.14 28.92
C TYR A 249 -45.16 -34.55 28.76
#